data_AF-A0A2K4FTS7-F1
#
_entry.id   AF-A0A2K4FTS7-F1
#
_cell.length_a   1.000
_cell.length_b   1.000
_cell.length_c   1.000
_cell.angle_alpha   90.00
_cell.angle_beta   90.00
_cell.angle_gamma   90.00
#
_symmetry.space_group_name_H-M   'P 1'
#
loop_
_entity.id
_entity.type
_entity.pdbx_description
1 polymer ?
#
loop_
_entity_poly.entity_id
_entity_poly.type
_entity_poly.pdbx_seq_one_letter_code
_entity_poly.pdbx_strand_id
1 'polypeptide(L)'
;TVASTIESVGLKATPYHAHVPSFGEWGYIIASHRPYRLPDALPGGMRFLTPATLPLMFDFPLDMARVPTEVNRLSNQTLVTTYEQ
;
A
#
# COMPACT_ATOMS: atom_id res chain seq x y z
N THR A 1 -2.68 8.88 4.94
CA THR A 1 -1.58 9.85 4.92
C THR A 1 -0.47 9.46 3.96
N VAL A 2 0.10 8.25 4.07
CA VAL A 2 1.23 7.80 3.22
C VAL A 2 0.88 7.82 1.72
N ALA A 3 -0.25 7.22 1.30
CA ALA A 3 -0.69 7.24 -0.09
C ALA A 3 -0.90 8.66 -0.63
N SER A 4 -1.62 9.51 0.11
CA SER A 4 -1.82 10.92 -0.24
C SER A 4 -0.49 11.67 -0.38
N THR A 5 0.51 11.33 0.44
CA THR A 5 1.84 11.95 0.37
C THR A 5 2.59 11.55 -0.89
N ILE A 6 2.54 10.27 -1.27
CA ILE A 6 3.11 9.77 -2.53
C ILE A 6 2.45 10.45 -3.73
N GLU A 7 1.12 10.57 -3.71
CA GLU A 7 0.37 11.23 -4.78
C GLU A 7 0.67 12.72 -4.89
N SER A 8 0.97 13.39 -3.77
CA SER A 8 1.27 14.83 -3.75
C SER A 8 2.53 15.22 -4.53
N VAL A 9 3.41 14.25 -4.81
CA VAL A 9 4.63 14.45 -5.61
C VAL A 9 4.47 13.96 -7.06
N GLY A 10 3.24 13.74 -7.51
CA GLY A 10 2.92 13.38 -8.90
C GLY A 10 3.12 11.90 -9.24
N LEU A 11 3.24 11.02 -8.23
CA LEU A 11 3.31 9.58 -8.42
C LEU A 11 1.93 8.94 -8.28
N LYS A 12 1.71 7.84 -8.99
CA LYS A 12 0.56 6.96 -8.77
C LYS A 12 0.87 6.01 -7.62
N ALA A 13 0.00 5.98 -6.61
CA ALA A 13 0.08 5.04 -5.50
C ALA A 13 -0.85 3.85 -5.75
N THR A 14 -0.31 2.64 -5.80
CA THR A 14 -1.08 1.40 -5.84
C THR A 14 -0.86 0.65 -4.53
N PRO A 15 -1.78 0.80 -3.55
CA PRO A 15 -1.65 0.11 -2.27
C PRO A 15 -1.98 -1.37 -2.40
N TYR A 16 -1.35 -2.19 -1.57
CA TYR A 16 -1.68 -3.59 -1.37
C TYR A 16 -1.39 -3.96 0.09
N HIS A 17 -1.96 -5.06 0.56
CA HIS A 17 -1.70 -5.56 1.90
C HIS A 17 -1.32 -7.04 1.88
N ALA A 18 -0.68 -7.48 2.95
CA ALA A 18 -0.36 -8.88 3.18
C ALA A 18 -0.34 -9.16 4.68
N HIS A 19 -0.78 -10.37 5.04
CA HIS A 19 -0.59 -10.89 6.38
C HIS A 19 0.87 -11.29 6.62
N VAL A 20 1.50 -10.69 7.62
CA VAL A 20 2.85 -11.04 8.08
C VAL A 20 2.73 -11.73 9.45
N PRO A 21 3.08 -13.02 9.59
CA PRO A 21 2.73 -13.81 10.78
C PRO A 21 3.14 -13.21 12.14
N SER A 22 4.25 -12.48 12.20
CA SER A 22 4.73 -11.83 13.43
C SER A 22 4.18 -10.43 13.66
N PHE A 23 3.54 -9.81 12.67
CA PHE A 23 3.11 -8.40 12.69
C PHE A 23 1.63 -8.19 12.36
N GLY A 24 0.90 -9.21 11.90
CA GLY A 24 -0.50 -9.10 11.47
C GLY A 24 -0.63 -8.55 10.04
N GLU A 25 -1.75 -7.88 9.76
CA GLU A 25 -1.97 -7.21 8.47
C GLU A 25 -1.01 -6.04 8.28
N TRP A 26 -0.36 -5.99 7.12
CA TRP A 26 0.59 -4.93 6.79
C TRP A 26 0.32 -4.33 5.41
N GLY A 27 0.35 -3.00 5.32
CA GLY A 27 0.15 -2.24 4.09
C GLY A 27 1.46 -1.87 3.40
N TYR A 28 1.46 -1.94 2.08
CA TYR A 28 2.55 -1.57 1.19
C TYR A 28 2.03 -0.73 0.02
N ILE A 29 2.91 0.02 -0.65
CA ILE A 29 2.52 0.85 -1.80
C ILE A 29 3.55 0.71 -2.92
N ILE A 30 3.07 0.41 -4.13
CA ILE A 30 3.82 0.57 -5.37
C ILE A 30 3.67 2.02 -5.84
N ALA A 31 4.76 2.76 -5.91
CA ALA A 31 4.78 4.15 -6.36
C ALA A 31 5.44 4.24 -7.75
N SER A 32 4.76 4.84 -8.72
CA SER A 32 5.29 4.91 -10.09
C SER A 32 4.69 6.06 -10.92
N HIS A 33 5.40 6.48 -11.97
CA HIS A 33 4.88 7.46 -12.92
C HIS A 33 3.88 6.86 -13.93
N ARG A 34 3.85 5.53 -14.08
CA ARG A 34 3.00 4.80 -15.01
C ARG A 34 1.98 3.96 -14.22
N PRO A 35 0.81 3.62 -14.77
CA PRO A 35 -0.10 2.70 -14.09
C PRO A 35 0.60 1.36 -13.78
N TYR A 36 0.50 0.88 -12.55
CA TYR A 36 0.87 -0.49 -12.22
C TYR A 36 -0.04 -1.47 -12.96
N ARG A 37 0.55 -2.55 -13.46
CA ARG A 37 -0.16 -3.67 -14.09
C ARG A 37 0.22 -4.93 -13.34
N LEU A 38 -0.77 -5.74 -13.01
CA LEU A 38 -0.54 -7.06 -12.45
C LEU A 38 0.32 -7.88 -13.44
N PRO A 39 1.39 -8.55 -12.97
CA PRO A 39 2.19 -9.42 -13.81
C PRO A 39 1.39 -10.67 -14.20
N ASP A 40 1.51 -11.08 -15.46
CA ASP A 40 0.85 -12.28 -16.00
C ASP A 40 1.49 -13.58 -15.50
N ALA A 41 2.76 -13.51 -15.05
CA ALA A 41 3.51 -14.65 -14.54
C ALA A 41 4.38 -14.25 -13.36
N LEU A 42 4.58 -15.20 -12.46
CA LEU A 42 5.48 -15.06 -11.32
C LEU A 42 6.71 -15.94 -11.49
N PRO A 43 7.88 -15.51 -10.96
CA PRO A 43 9.05 -16.38 -10.85
C PRO A 43 8.75 -17.70 -10.13
N GLY A 44 9.41 -18.77 -10.55
CA GLY A 44 9.33 -20.06 -9.86
C GLY A 44 9.95 -20.03 -8.45
N GLY A 45 9.56 -21.00 -7.61
CA GLY A 45 10.13 -21.16 -6.26
C GLY A 45 9.59 -20.19 -5.20
N MET A 46 8.55 -19.42 -5.52
CA MET A 46 7.85 -18.59 -4.54
C MET A 46 7.14 -19.46 -3.48
N ARG A 47 7.26 -19.07 -2.22
CA ARG A 47 6.68 -19.79 -1.05
C ARG A 47 5.37 -19.20 -0.53
N PHE A 48 5.08 -17.95 -0.91
CA PHE A 48 3.95 -17.17 -0.39
C PHE A 48 3.07 -16.66 -1.54
N LEU A 49 3.68 -15.94 -2.47
CA LEU A 49 2.96 -15.34 -3.60
C LEU A 49 2.68 -16.37 -4.69
N THR A 50 1.45 -16.39 -5.19
CA THR A 50 1.00 -17.21 -6.32
C THR A 50 0.17 -16.36 -7.29
N PRO A 51 -0.04 -16.78 -8.55
CA PRO A 51 -0.90 -16.05 -9.47
C PRO A 51 -2.33 -15.86 -8.96
N ALA A 52 -2.84 -16.79 -8.14
CA ALA A 52 -4.16 -16.70 -7.54
C ALA A 52 -4.22 -15.75 -6.33
N THR A 53 -3.16 -15.69 -5.52
CA THR A 53 -3.13 -14.85 -4.32
C THR A 53 -2.72 -13.41 -4.60
N LEU A 54 -1.99 -13.15 -5.68
CA LEU A 54 -1.51 -11.81 -6.01
C LEU A 54 -2.65 -10.78 -6.20
N PRO A 55 -3.73 -11.05 -6.95
CA PRO A 55 -4.83 -10.09 -7.08
C PRO A 55 -5.50 -9.77 -5.73
N LEU A 56 -5.59 -10.76 -4.83
CA LEU A 56 -6.22 -10.61 -3.52
C LEU A 56 -5.48 -9.63 -2.61
N MET A 57 -4.17 -9.44 -2.80
CA MET A 57 -3.40 -8.45 -2.03
C MET A 57 -3.86 -7.01 -2.31
N PHE A 58 -4.55 -6.75 -3.41
CA PHE A 58 -5.08 -5.44 -3.78
C PHE A 58 -6.57 -5.27 -3.42
N ASP A 59 -7.20 -6.30 -2.83
CA ASP A 59 -8.61 -6.29 -2.44
C ASP A 59 -8.76 -5.86 -0.99
N PHE A 60 -9.17 -4.60 -0.77
CA PHE A 60 -9.34 -4.06 0.57
C PHE A 60 -10.79 -4.24 1.04
N PRO A 61 -11.04 -4.87 2.21
CA PRO A 61 -12.36 -4.91 2.79
C PRO A 61 -12.84 -3.49 3.20
N LEU A 62 -14.14 -3.35 3.42
CA LEU A 62 -14.79 -2.04 3.64
C LEU A 62 -14.23 -1.28 4.85
N ASP A 63 -13.84 -2.00 5.90
CA ASP A 63 -13.21 -1.45 7.10
C ASP A 63 -11.78 -0.96 6.88
N MET A 64 -11.15 -1.37 5.77
CA MET A 64 -9.84 -0.90 5.32
C MET A 64 -9.94 0.10 4.15
N ALA A 65 -11.15 0.59 3.84
CA ALA A 65 -11.35 1.54 2.78
C ALA A 65 -10.52 2.81 2.98
N ARG A 66 -10.03 3.38 1.88
CA ARG A 66 -9.23 4.61 1.91
C ARG A 66 -10.05 5.75 2.49
N VAL A 67 -9.50 6.38 3.53
CA VAL A 67 -10.06 7.60 4.13
C VAL A 67 -9.28 8.86 3.70
N PRO A 68 -9.95 10.03 3.61
CA PRO A 68 -9.27 11.30 3.42
C PRO A 68 -8.24 11.54 4.51
N THR A 69 -7.05 11.97 4.13
CA THR A 69 -5.94 12.23 5.05
C THR A 69 -5.04 13.33 4.50
N GLU A 70 -4.43 14.10 5.39
CA GLU A 70 -3.49 15.15 4.99
C GLU A 70 -2.19 14.58 4.41
N VAL A 71 -1.44 15.45 3.74
CA VAL A 71 -0.12 15.16 3.19
C VAL A 71 0.94 15.37 4.27
N ASN A 72 1.79 14.36 4.49
CA ASN A 72 2.91 14.46 5.39
C ASN A 72 4.08 15.19 4.72
N ARG A 73 4.57 16.23 5.38
CA ARG A 73 5.73 17.04 4.99
C ARG A 73 6.68 17.13 6.19
N LEU A 74 7.94 17.48 5.92
CA LEU A 74 8.91 17.71 6.99
C LEU A 74 8.47 18.83 7.97
N SER A 75 7.69 19.81 7.48
CA SER A 75 7.23 20.95 8.25
C SER A 75 5.97 20.73 9.09
N ASN A 76 5.14 19.72 8.79
CA ASN A 76 3.90 19.45 9.53
C ASN A 76 3.90 18.10 10.26
N GLN A 77 4.71 17.13 9.82
CA GLN A 77 4.91 15.82 10.45
C GLN A 77 3.60 15.12 10.88
N THR A 78 2.51 15.25 10.10
CA THR A 78 1.18 14.73 10.42
C THR A 78 1.16 13.25 10.82
N LEU A 79 2.09 12.44 10.28
CA LEU A 79 2.18 11.03 10.66
C LEU A 79 2.47 10.85 12.15
N VAL A 80 3.42 11.62 12.71
CA VAL A 80 3.81 11.49 14.12
C VAL A 80 2.62 11.78 15.03
N THR A 81 1.95 12.90 14.79
CA THR A 81 0.81 13.34 15.60
C THR A 81 -0.38 12.40 15.51
N THR A 82 -0.59 11.72 14.38
CA THR A 82 -1.69 10.77 14.19
C THR A 82 -1.49 9.48 14.98
N TYR A 83 -0.25 8.99 15.13
CA TYR A 83 0.05 7.72 15.81
C TYR A 83 0.27 7.86 17.32
N GLU A 84 0.40 9.08 17.84
CA GLU A 84 0.49 9.36 19.28
C GLU A 84 -0.88 9.56 19.96
N GLN A 85 -1.96 9.56 19.18
CA GLN A 85 -3.34 9.66 19.67
C GLN A 85 -3.94 8.27 19.94
#